data_AF-A0A965CBQ9-F1
#
_entry.id   AF-A0A965CBQ9-F1
#
_cell.length_a   1.000
_cell.length_b   1.000
_cell.length_c   1.000
_cell.angle_alpha   90.00
_cell.angle_beta   90.00
_cell.angle_gamma   90.00
#
_symmetry.space_group_name_H-M   'P 1'
#
loop_
_entity.id
_entity.type
_entity.pdbx_description
1 polymer ?
#
loop_
_entity_poly.entity_id
_entity_poly.type
_entity_poly.pdbx_seq_one_letter_code
_entity_poly.pdbx_strand_id
1 'polypeptide(L)'
;MATIDKALPNEVRHSIEIGGNPTEQEINTPAPDPSSTEITPTEDGGVEINFEPGAINQANSKNHFDNLAELLPDDVLDPLGEELYDNYSDYKSSRQDWEKAYTDGLDLLGFKYERRTQPFRGASGVTHPVLAE
;
A
#
# COMPACT_ATOMS: atom_id res chain seq x y z
N MET A 1 25.98 -10.92 22.24
CA MET A 1 24.63 -11.50 22.28
C MET A 1 23.81 -10.60 23.20
N ALA A 2 22.85 -9.84 22.65
CA ALA A 2 21.96 -9.02 23.46
C ALA A 2 20.72 -9.86 23.79
N THR A 3 20.49 -10.11 25.08
CA THR A 3 19.28 -10.74 25.62
C THR A 3 18.13 -9.73 25.57
N ILE A 4 17.04 -10.09 24.91
CA ILE A 4 15.81 -9.29 24.82
C ILE A 4 14.96 -9.62 26.04
N ASP A 5 14.97 -8.74 27.05
CA ASP A 5 13.95 -8.73 28.10
C ASP A 5 12.72 -7.97 27.57
N LYS A 6 11.75 -8.71 27.04
CA LYS A 6 10.45 -8.18 26.65
C LYS A 6 9.33 -9.02 27.26
N ALA A 7 9.23 -8.99 28.58
CA ALA A 7 7.97 -9.27 29.25
C ALA A 7 7.21 -7.94 29.40
N LEU A 8 5.98 -7.88 28.88
CA LEU A 8 5.08 -6.75 29.08
C LEU A 8 4.75 -6.61 30.57
N PRO A 9 4.82 -5.42 31.18
CA PRO A 9 4.41 -5.25 32.56
C PRO A 9 2.89 -5.46 32.64
N ASN A 10 2.48 -6.57 33.23
CA ASN A 10 1.09 -6.83 33.58
C ASN A 10 0.76 -6.06 34.89
N GLU A 11 0.86 -4.74 34.83
CA GLU A 11 0.49 -3.87 35.96
C GLU A 11 -0.98 -3.49 35.82
N VAL A 12 -1.78 -4.09 36.70
CA VAL A 12 -3.22 -3.86 36.85
C VAL A 12 -3.42 -2.40 37.26
N ARG A 13 -3.74 -1.55 36.27
CA ARG A 13 -4.36 -0.21 36.40
C ARG A 13 -3.84 0.62 37.58
N HIS A 14 -2.82 1.44 37.33
CA HIS A 14 -2.48 2.54 38.24
C HIS A 14 -3.59 3.58 38.23
N SER A 15 -4.17 3.87 39.40
CA SER A 15 -5.07 4.99 39.59
C SER A 15 -4.29 6.30 39.46
N ILE A 16 -4.55 7.05 38.40
CA ILE A 16 -4.00 8.39 38.18
C ILE A 16 -4.96 9.38 38.84
N GLU A 17 -4.51 10.03 39.91
CA GLU A 17 -5.17 11.23 40.42
C GLU A 17 -4.78 12.40 39.54
N ILE A 18 -5.74 12.90 38.76
CA ILE A 18 -5.56 14.07 37.89
C ILE A 18 -5.53 15.30 38.79
N GLY A 19 -4.33 15.70 39.20
CA GLY A 19 -4.08 17.00 39.81
C GLY A 19 -4.43 18.11 38.82
N GLY A 20 -5.28 19.04 39.27
CA GLY A 20 -5.88 20.07 38.44
C GLY A 20 -4.89 20.93 37.66
N ASN A 21 -5.04 20.90 36.35
CA ASN A 21 -5.32 22.10 35.55
C ASN A 21 -5.92 21.62 34.21
N PRO A 22 -7.16 21.97 33.86
CA PRO A 22 -7.68 21.68 32.53
C PRO A 22 -6.90 22.56 31.55
N THR A 23 -5.90 21.99 30.90
CA THR A 23 -5.42 22.58 29.65
C THR A 23 -6.51 22.23 28.64
N GLU A 24 -7.42 23.17 28.40
CA GLU A 24 -8.43 23.07 27.36
C GLU A 24 -7.69 22.93 26.01
N GLN A 25 -7.47 21.69 25.59
CA GLN A 25 -7.17 21.42 24.20
C GLN A 25 -8.51 21.52 23.47
N GLU A 26 -8.69 22.63 22.75
CA GLU A 26 -9.82 22.84 21.86
C GLU A 26 -9.73 21.79 20.73
N ILE A 27 -10.44 20.69 20.92
CA ILE A 27 -10.66 19.69 19.87
C ILE A 27 -11.58 20.38 18.86
N ASN A 28 -11.00 20.97 17.82
CA ASN A 28 -11.74 21.58 16.73
C ASN A 28 -12.24 20.47 15.78
N THR A 29 -13.08 19.58 16.30
CA THR A 29 -13.99 18.79 15.46
C THR A 29 -15.08 19.75 14.99
N PRO A 30 -15.34 19.87 13.67
CA PRO A 30 -16.50 20.60 13.20
C PRO A 30 -17.72 20.07 13.95
N ALA A 31 -18.46 20.95 14.63
CA ALA A 31 -19.72 20.58 15.24
C ALA A 31 -20.62 20.01 14.12
N PRO A 32 -21.32 18.88 14.35
CA PRO A 32 -22.25 18.36 13.35
C PRO A 32 -23.28 19.44 13.02
N ASP A 33 -23.44 19.73 11.74
CA ASP A 33 -24.37 20.75 11.27
C ASP A 33 -25.80 20.36 11.71
N PRO A 34 -26.49 21.19 12.53
CA PRO A 34 -27.80 20.84 13.06
C PRO A 34 -28.90 20.79 11.99
N SER A 35 -28.60 21.26 10.77
CA SER A 35 -29.50 21.21 9.61
C SER A 35 -29.55 19.84 8.93
N SER A 36 -28.57 18.97 9.16
CA SER A 36 -28.49 17.64 8.53
C SER A 36 -29.00 16.50 9.43
N THR A 37 -29.63 16.82 10.57
CA THR A 37 -30.13 15.81 11.52
C THR A 37 -31.61 15.52 11.26
N GLU A 38 -31.97 14.25 11.07
CA GLU A 38 -33.37 13.82 10.93
C GLU A 38 -33.92 13.39 12.31
N ILE A 39 -35.06 13.96 12.70
CA ILE A 39 -35.68 13.74 14.00
C ILE A 39 -37.02 13.02 13.78
N THR A 40 -37.11 11.76 14.19
CA THR A 40 -38.34 10.95 14.09
C THR A 40 -38.96 10.75 15.47
N PRO A 41 -40.18 11.24 15.73
CA PRO A 41 -40.88 11.00 16.98
C PRO A 41 -41.39 9.55 17.03
N THR A 42 -41.12 8.85 18.13
CA THR A 42 -41.60 7.48 18.38
C THR A 42 -42.97 7.51 19.07
N GLU A 43 -43.81 6.50 18.80
CA GLU A 43 -45.16 6.37 19.37
C GLU A 43 -45.17 6.30 20.92
N ASP A 44 -44.07 5.85 21.54
CA ASP A 44 -43.85 5.84 22.99
C ASP A 44 -43.42 7.20 23.59
N GLY A 45 -43.46 8.29 22.80
CA GLY A 45 -43.05 9.63 23.25
C GLY A 45 -41.54 9.83 23.33
N GLY A 46 -40.76 8.89 22.78
CA GLY A 46 -39.32 9.02 22.55
C GLY A 46 -39.00 9.82 21.28
N VAL A 47 -37.73 10.19 21.14
CA VAL A 47 -37.21 10.87 19.94
C VAL A 47 -35.98 10.13 19.48
N GLU A 48 -36.02 9.64 18.25
CA GLU A 48 -34.85 9.07 17.58
C GLU A 48 -34.18 10.18 16.75
N ILE A 49 -32.88 10.40 17.00
CA ILE A 49 -32.09 11.47 16.39
C ILE A 49 -31.06 10.81 15.48
N ASN A 50 -31.26 10.94 14.16
CA ASN A 50 -30.32 10.46 13.16
C ASN A 50 -29.37 11.60 12.76
N PHE A 51 -28.11 11.49 13.18
CA PHE A 51 -27.08 12.50 12.94
C PHE A 51 -26.50 12.44 11.51
N GLU A 52 -26.75 11.37 10.75
CA GLU A 52 -26.24 11.17 9.38
C GLU A 52 -27.29 10.48 8.48
N PRO A 53 -28.43 11.13 8.18
CA PRO A 53 -29.54 10.55 7.40
C PRO A 53 -29.18 10.24 5.94
N GLY A 54 -28.05 10.75 5.44
CA GLY A 54 -27.52 10.48 4.11
C GLY A 54 -26.26 9.63 4.09
N ALA A 55 -25.74 9.18 5.24
CA ALA A 55 -24.66 8.22 5.25
C ALA A 55 -25.20 6.94 4.60
N ILE A 56 -24.71 6.64 3.40
CA ILE A 56 -24.83 5.31 2.83
C ILE A 56 -24.30 4.41 3.93
N ASN A 57 -25.17 3.55 4.46
CA ASN A 57 -24.76 2.46 5.34
C ASN A 57 -23.80 1.62 4.52
N GLN A 58 -22.51 1.98 4.48
CA GLN A 58 -21.45 1.10 4.06
C GLN A 58 -21.70 -0.15 4.87
N ALA A 59 -21.93 -1.26 4.16
CA ALA A 59 -22.21 -2.53 4.79
C ALA A 59 -21.11 -2.72 5.84
N ASN A 60 -21.45 -2.52 7.11
CA ASN A 60 -20.51 -2.57 8.22
C ASN A 60 -20.17 -4.04 8.42
N SER A 61 -19.39 -4.60 7.51
CA SER A 61 -18.77 -5.88 7.72
C SER A 61 -17.66 -5.62 8.74
N LYS A 62 -17.95 -6.02 9.97
CA LYS A 62 -17.10 -5.81 11.16
C LYS A 62 -15.91 -6.76 11.19
N ASN A 63 -15.60 -7.46 10.10
CA ASN A 63 -14.55 -8.47 10.07
C ASN A 63 -13.26 -7.85 9.52
N HIS A 64 -12.14 -8.18 10.17
CA HIS A 64 -10.84 -7.58 9.85
C HIS A 64 -10.35 -7.92 8.44
N PHE A 65 -10.87 -8.99 7.84
CA PHE A 65 -10.44 -9.53 6.56
C PHE A 65 -11.34 -9.14 5.38
N ASP A 66 -12.25 -8.19 5.59
CA ASP A 66 -13.18 -7.80 4.54
C ASP A 66 -12.48 -6.99 3.44
N ASN A 67 -12.91 -7.24 2.21
CA ASN A 67 -12.39 -6.53 1.06
C ASN A 67 -13.02 -5.14 0.97
N LEU A 68 -12.28 -4.10 1.37
CA LEU A 68 -12.76 -2.72 1.38
C LEU A 68 -13.23 -2.23 -0.01
N ALA A 69 -12.73 -2.81 -1.11
CA ALA A 69 -13.17 -2.46 -2.45
C ALA A 69 -14.64 -2.85 -2.74
N GLU A 70 -15.24 -3.75 -1.95
CA GLU A 70 -16.66 -4.10 -2.09
C GLU A 70 -17.59 -3.20 -1.25
N LEU A 71 -17.00 -2.45 -0.31
CA LEU A 71 -17.71 -1.60 0.64
C LEU A 71 -17.65 -0.12 0.25
N LEU A 72 -16.62 0.26 -0.52
CA LEU A 72 -16.42 1.62 -0.99
C LEU A 72 -17.20 1.87 -2.28
N PRO A 73 -17.76 3.08 -2.45
CA PRO A 73 -18.44 3.46 -3.68
C PRO A 73 -17.46 3.71 -4.84
N ASP A 74 -17.93 3.55 -6.07
CA ASP A 74 -17.12 3.61 -7.29
C ASP A 74 -16.46 5.00 -7.50
N ASP A 75 -17.09 6.07 -7.03
CA ASP A 75 -16.53 7.43 -7.08
C ASP A 75 -15.22 7.59 -6.29
N VAL A 76 -14.97 6.71 -5.33
CA VAL A 76 -13.69 6.61 -4.60
C VAL A 76 -12.75 5.61 -5.23
N LEU A 77 -13.27 4.46 -5.71
CA LEU A 77 -12.47 3.38 -6.24
C LEU A 77 -11.89 3.67 -7.63
N ASP A 78 -12.65 4.34 -8.49
CA ASP A 78 -12.26 4.67 -9.86
C ASP A 78 -10.98 5.54 -9.91
N PRO A 79 -10.91 6.72 -9.23
CA PRO A 79 -9.70 7.53 -9.26
C PRO A 79 -8.51 6.82 -8.60
N LEU A 80 -8.74 6.05 -7.54
CA LEU A 80 -7.69 5.30 -6.87
C LEU A 80 -7.14 4.18 -7.76
N GLY A 81 -8.01 3.50 -8.50
CA GLY A 81 -7.65 2.45 -9.44
C GLY A 81 -6.84 2.99 -10.61
N GLU A 82 -7.23 4.15 -11.15
CA GLU A 82 -6.49 4.85 -12.21
C GLU A 82 -5.09 5.25 -11.73
N GLU A 83 -4.98 5.88 -10.55
CA GLU A 83 -3.69 6.26 -9.97
C GLU A 83 -2.77 5.04 -9.76
N LEU A 84 -3.30 3.93 -9.24
CA LEU A 84 -2.52 2.71 -9.04
C LEU A 84 -2.03 2.13 -10.37
N TYR A 85 -2.89 2.12 -11.39
CA TYR A 85 -2.56 1.58 -12.70
C TYR A 85 -1.49 2.41 -13.40
N ASP A 86 -1.59 3.74 -13.33
CA ASP A 86 -0.61 4.66 -13.91
C ASP A 86 0.73 4.52 -13.21
N ASN A 87 0.75 4.53 -11.87
CA ASN A 87 1.96 4.29 -11.10
C ASN A 87 2.62 2.96 -11.47
N TYR A 88 1.84 1.87 -11.57
CA TYR A 88 2.37 0.57 -12.00
C TYR A 88 2.98 0.62 -13.40
N SER A 89 2.29 1.27 -14.34
CA SER A 89 2.74 1.40 -15.73
C SER A 89 4.04 2.21 -15.82
N ASP A 90 4.18 3.26 -15.03
CA ASP A 90 5.38 4.08 -14.92
C ASP A 90 6.55 3.32 -14.29
N TYR A 91 6.30 2.55 -13.23
CA TYR A 91 7.33 1.69 -12.65
C TYR A 91 7.79 0.61 -13.63
N LYS A 92 6.88 0.03 -14.41
CA LYS A 92 7.21 -0.97 -15.41
C LYS A 92 8.02 -0.39 -16.57
N SER A 93 7.63 0.79 -17.06
CA SER A 93 8.32 1.45 -18.17
C SER A 93 9.71 1.96 -17.74
N SER A 94 9.85 2.49 -16.52
CA SER A 94 11.14 2.99 -16.01
C SER A 94 12.23 1.92 -15.89
N ARG A 95 11.86 0.65 -15.69
CA ARG A 95 12.83 -0.47 -15.65
C ARG A 95 13.11 -1.11 -17.01
N GLN A 96 12.43 -0.69 -18.07
CA GLN A 96 12.49 -1.36 -19.37
C GLN A 96 13.91 -1.40 -19.93
N ASP A 97 14.64 -0.29 -19.85
CA ASP A 97 16.03 -0.22 -20.33
C ASP A 97 16.97 -1.12 -19.53
N TRP A 98 16.77 -1.19 -18.20
CA TRP A 98 17.54 -2.07 -17.34
C TRP A 98 17.24 -3.55 -17.64
N GLU A 99 15.96 -3.91 -17.81
CA GLU A 99 15.53 -5.26 -18.16
C GLU A 99 16.14 -5.68 -19.50
N LYS A 100 16.11 -4.79 -20.50
CA LYS A 100 16.74 -5.01 -21.80
C LYS A 100 18.26 -5.25 -21.66
N ALA A 101 18.98 -4.37 -20.98
CA ALA A 101 20.42 -4.50 -20.79
C ALA A 101 20.79 -5.80 -20.04
N TYR A 102 19.95 -6.23 -19.09
CA TYR A 102 20.13 -7.48 -18.37
C TYR A 102 19.95 -8.70 -19.28
N THR A 103 18.89 -8.72 -20.10
CA THR A 103 18.66 -9.78 -21.11
C THR A 103 19.80 -9.83 -22.12
N ASP A 104 20.16 -8.69 -22.72
CA ASP A 104 21.26 -8.59 -23.68
C ASP A 104 22.59 -9.07 -23.07
N GLY A 105 22.84 -8.74 -21.80
CA GLY A 105 24.03 -9.19 -21.07
C GLY A 105 24.07 -10.70 -20.82
N LEU A 106 22.91 -11.34 -20.59
CA LEU A 106 22.82 -12.79 -20.45
C LEU A 106 23.02 -13.51 -21.80
N ASP A 107 22.50 -12.96 -22.89
CA ASP A 107 22.70 -13.51 -24.23
C ASP A 107 24.20 -13.49 -24.61
N LEU A 108 24.90 -12.41 -24.27
CA LEU A 108 26.35 -12.30 -24.45
C LEU A 108 27.15 -13.30 -23.58
N LEU A 109 26.59 -13.75 -22.45
CA LEU A 109 27.24 -14.79 -21.63
C LEU A 109 27.19 -16.18 -22.31
N GLY A 110 26.29 -16.36 -23.27
CA GLY A 110 26.17 -17.57 -24.09
C GLY A 110 27.35 -17.83 -25.04
N PHE A 111 28.23 -16.84 -25.27
CA PHE A 111 29.42 -17.02 -26.09
C PHE A 111 30.48 -17.85 -25.36
N LYS A 112 30.43 -19.17 -25.56
CA LYS A 112 31.48 -20.09 -25.13
C LYS A 112 32.77 -19.78 -25.91
N TYR A 113 33.77 -19.24 -25.23
CA TYR A 113 35.13 -19.18 -25.75
C TYR A 113 35.67 -20.61 -25.91
N GLU A 114 35.54 -21.16 -27.12
CA GLU A 114 36.26 -22.37 -27.47
C GLU A 114 37.75 -22.04 -27.56
N ARG A 115 38.54 -22.56 -26.61
CA ARG A 115 40.01 -22.51 -26.71
C ARG A 115 40.45 -23.39 -27.87
N ARG A 116 40.46 -22.84 -29.09
CA ARG A 116 41.00 -23.51 -30.27
C ARG A 116 42.51 -23.70 -30.07
N THR A 117 42.93 -24.96 -29.95
CA THR A 117 44.35 -25.35 -29.84
C THR A 117 44.98 -25.61 -31.21
N GLN A 118 44.18 -25.57 -32.28
CA GLN A 118 44.62 -25.74 -33.66
C GLN A 118 44.54 -24.40 -34.42
N PRO A 119 45.55 -24.03 -35.23
CA PRO A 119 46.79 -24.78 -35.51
C PRO A 119 47.87 -24.67 -34.42
N PHE A 120 47.83 -23.63 -33.57
CA PHE A 120 48.67 -23.50 -32.38
C PHE A 120 48.01 -22.63 -31.30
N ARG A 121 48.39 -22.86 -30.04
CA ARG A 121 47.89 -22.11 -28.87
C ARG A 121 48.28 -20.63 -29.00
N GLY A 122 47.29 -19.73 -29.03
CA GLY A 122 47.50 -18.29 -29.15
C GLY A 122 47.40 -17.73 -30.58
N ALA A 123 47.01 -18.53 -31.57
CA ALA A 123 46.63 -18.02 -32.88
C ALA A 123 45.33 -17.20 -32.77
N SER A 124 45.34 -15.93 -33.19
CA SER A 124 44.13 -15.12 -33.33
C SER A 124 43.24 -15.71 -34.43
N GLY A 125 42.09 -16.25 -34.05
CA GLY A 125 41.09 -16.70 -35.01
C GLY A 125 40.42 -15.50 -35.67
N VAL A 126 40.31 -15.51 -37.00
CA VAL A 126 39.43 -14.57 -37.73
C VAL A 126 38.00 -15.04 -37.52
N THR A 127 37.25 -14.34 -36.68
CA THR A 127 35.80 -14.49 -36.61
C THR A 127 35.17 -13.61 -37.70
N HIS A 128 34.31 -14.19 -38.52
CA HIS A 128 33.54 -13.40 -39.49
C HIS A 128 32.57 -12.49 -38.70
N PRO A 129 32.47 -11.19 -39.02
CA PRO A 129 31.74 -10.20 -38.21
C PRO A 129 30.23 -10.45 -38.08
N VAL A 130 29.68 -11.43 -38.80
CA VAL A 130 28.24 -11.76 -38.84
C VAL A 130 27.86 -12.92 -37.89
N LEU A 131 28.83 -13.52 -37.18
CA LEU A 131 28.56 -14.54 -36.15
C LEU A 131 28.40 -13.94 -34.73
N ALA A 132 28.53 -12.63 -34.62
CA ALA A 132 28.52 -11.88 -33.37
C ALA A 132 27.51 -10.71 -33.39
N GLU A 133 26.64 -10.66 -34.41
CA GLU A 133 25.43 -9.84 -34.45
C GLU A 133 24.21 -10.73 -34.20
#